data_AF-A0A2T7N6G5-F1
#
_entry.id   AF-A0A2T7N6G5-F1
#
_cell.length_a   1.000
_cell.length_b   1.000
_cell.length_c   1.000
_cell.angle_alpha   90.00
_cell.angle_beta   90.00
_cell.angle_gamma   90.00
#
_symmetry.space_group_name_H-M   'P 1'
#
loop_
_entity.id
_entity.type
_entity.pdbx_description
1 polymer ?
#
loop_
_entity_poly.entity_id
_entity_poly.type
_entity_poly.pdbx_seq_one_letter_code
_entity_poly.pdbx_strand_id
1 'polypeptide(L)'
;MKKPFFWFNGTPTPNGVMTVTNAGMAGHSGKDIKKDMNMNNVTISFKFPVNPTGLILYYGEYGGNINVEINGVLENVQDFSDIDGKVIGGVNVTLTSVSGPKGVLNLQGMITSFSIGGQELWIDHICPRK
;
A
#
# COMPACT_ATOMS: atom_id res chain seq x y z
N MET A 1 -5.45 -10.33 -5.54
CA MET A 1 -4.64 -11.51 -5.93
C MET A 1 -3.23 -11.35 -5.37
N LYS A 2 -2.54 -12.42 -5.00
CA LYS A 2 -1.13 -12.35 -4.51
C LYS A 2 -0.17 -12.14 -5.69
N LYS A 3 0.81 -11.27 -5.52
CA LYS A 3 1.94 -11.02 -6.43
C LYS A 3 3.27 -11.33 -5.72
N PRO A 4 4.35 -11.60 -6.48
CA PRO A 4 5.69 -11.64 -5.91
C PRO A 4 6.02 -10.32 -5.22
N PHE A 5 6.71 -10.41 -4.08
CA PHE A 5 7.35 -9.27 -3.44
C PHE A 5 8.80 -9.18 -3.91
N PHE A 6 9.28 -7.99 -4.19
CA PHE A 6 10.65 -7.73 -4.61
C PHE A 6 11.43 -7.09 -3.47
N TRP A 7 12.53 -7.74 -3.08
CA TRP A 7 13.55 -7.13 -2.21
C TRP A 7 14.22 -5.95 -2.90
N PHE A 8 14.91 -5.08 -2.16
CA PHE A 8 15.65 -3.96 -2.76
C PHE A 8 16.65 -4.34 -3.84
N ASN A 9 17.26 -5.51 -3.73
CA ASN A 9 18.18 -6.03 -4.75
C ASN A 9 17.46 -6.53 -6.02
N GLY A 10 16.14 -6.31 -6.14
CA GLY A 10 15.30 -6.70 -7.27
C GLY A 10 14.95 -8.20 -7.30
N THR A 11 15.40 -9.00 -6.33
CA THR A 11 15.09 -10.43 -6.29
C THR A 11 13.65 -10.63 -5.82
N PRO A 12 12.81 -11.40 -6.53
CA PRO A 12 11.47 -11.70 -6.06
C PRO A 12 11.46 -12.82 -5.01
N THR A 13 10.49 -12.80 -4.11
CA THR A 13 10.15 -13.92 -3.22
C THR A 13 8.67 -14.28 -3.34
N PRO A 14 8.34 -15.59 -3.47
CA PRO A 14 6.96 -16.06 -3.36
C PRO A 14 6.56 -16.33 -1.90
N ASN A 15 7.50 -16.30 -0.96
CA ASN A 15 7.35 -16.83 0.41
C ASN A 15 6.69 -15.86 1.40
N GLY A 16 6.01 -14.82 0.91
CA GLY A 16 5.28 -13.88 1.76
C GLY A 16 3.98 -14.41 2.32
N VAL A 17 3.60 -13.89 3.48
CA VAL A 17 2.34 -14.18 4.16
C VAL A 17 1.53 -12.90 4.31
N MET A 18 0.24 -12.99 3.99
CA MET A 18 -0.74 -11.98 4.32
C MET A 18 -1.61 -12.52 5.46
N THR A 19 -1.75 -11.76 6.54
CA THR A 19 -2.68 -12.10 7.62
C THR A 19 -3.61 -10.96 7.93
N VAL A 20 -4.82 -11.30 8.34
CA VAL A 20 -5.78 -10.32 8.84
C VAL A 20 -5.62 -10.27 10.35
N THR A 21 -5.20 -9.14 10.90
CA THR A 21 -4.92 -8.94 12.32
C THR A 21 -5.89 -7.94 12.94
N ASN A 22 -5.90 -7.81 14.26
CA ASN A 22 -6.65 -6.76 14.97
C ASN A 22 -5.69 -5.93 15.83
N ALA A 23 -4.63 -5.43 15.21
CA ALA A 23 -3.50 -4.83 15.92
C ALA A 23 -3.62 -3.29 16.01
N GLY A 24 -4.50 -2.67 15.23
CA GLY A 24 -4.62 -1.21 15.18
C GLY A 24 -3.35 -0.56 14.64
N MET A 25 -2.65 -1.26 13.75
CA MET A 25 -1.33 -0.86 13.26
C MET A 25 -1.41 -0.03 11.98
N ALA A 26 -2.55 -0.02 11.28
CA ALA A 26 -2.84 0.95 10.23
C ALA A 26 -3.25 2.32 10.81
N GLY A 27 -3.13 3.39 10.02
CA GLY A 27 -3.29 4.78 10.46
C GLY A 27 -4.70 5.26 10.84
N HIS A 28 -5.74 4.43 10.80
CA HIS A 28 -7.10 4.91 11.07
C HIS A 28 -7.47 4.83 12.57
N SER A 29 -8.18 5.84 13.10
CA SER A 29 -8.45 6.05 14.54
C SER A 29 -9.81 5.52 15.04
N GLY A 30 -10.40 4.53 14.37
CA GLY A 30 -11.73 3.99 14.73
C GLY A 30 -11.70 3.10 15.98
N LYS A 31 -12.61 3.33 16.93
CA LYS A 31 -12.74 2.60 18.22
C LYS A 31 -13.25 1.15 18.12
N ASP A 32 -13.45 0.64 16.91
CA ASP A 32 -13.92 -0.72 16.68
C ASP A 32 -12.85 -1.48 15.92
N ILE A 33 -12.07 -2.31 16.61
CA ILE A 33 -11.45 -3.56 16.14
C ILE A 33 -11.50 -3.72 14.60
N LYS A 34 -10.69 -2.95 13.87
CA LYS A 34 -10.63 -3.08 12.41
C LYS A 34 -9.51 -4.04 12.06
N LYS A 35 -9.90 -4.93 11.15
CA LYS A 35 -9.09 -6.01 10.67
C LYS A 35 -8.02 -5.45 9.74
N ASP A 36 -6.84 -5.13 10.27
CA ASP A 36 -5.70 -4.68 9.46
C ASP A 36 -5.20 -5.83 8.59
N MET A 37 -4.74 -5.52 7.38
CA MET A 37 -4.01 -6.51 6.56
C MET A 37 -2.52 -6.35 6.79
N ASN A 38 -1.92 -7.29 7.51
CA ASN A 38 -0.46 -7.40 7.67
C ASN A 38 0.13 -8.07 6.42
N MET A 39 1.09 -7.41 5.79
CA MET A 39 1.92 -7.89 4.71
C MET A 39 3.32 -8.14 5.23
N ASN A 40 3.75 -9.40 5.14
CA ASN A 40 5.12 -9.80 5.40
C ASN A 40 5.70 -10.46 4.15
N ASN A 41 6.51 -9.71 3.42
CA ASN A 41 7.16 -10.09 2.16
C ASN A 41 6.17 -10.50 1.08
N VAL A 42 5.00 -9.85 1.04
CA VAL A 42 3.92 -10.14 0.09
C VAL A 42 3.37 -8.87 -0.53
N THR A 43 3.07 -8.93 -1.83
CA THR A 43 2.34 -7.89 -2.55
C THR A 43 0.93 -8.38 -2.87
N ILE A 44 -0.08 -7.55 -2.64
CA ILE A 44 -1.47 -7.84 -3.03
C ILE A 44 -1.94 -6.87 -4.10
N SER A 45 -2.59 -7.40 -5.12
CA SER A 45 -3.27 -6.61 -6.17
C SER A 45 -4.76 -6.49 -5.89
N PHE A 46 -5.27 -5.29 -6.06
CA PHE A 46 -6.68 -4.96 -5.96
C PHE A 46 -7.33 -5.02 -7.34
N LYS A 47 -8.53 -5.59 -7.41
CA LYS A 47 -9.37 -5.57 -8.60
C LYS A 47 -10.59 -4.69 -8.29
N PHE A 48 -10.64 -3.51 -8.91
CA PHE A 48 -11.78 -2.63 -8.78
C PHE A 48 -12.85 -2.98 -9.84
N PRO A 49 -14.15 -2.88 -9.54
CA PRO A 49 -15.21 -3.16 -10.51
C PRO A 49 -15.21 -2.19 -11.70
N VAL A 50 -14.74 -0.96 -11.44
CA VAL A 50 -14.50 0.11 -12.42
C VAL A 50 -13.17 0.75 -12.09
N ASN A 51 -12.47 1.30 -13.08
CA ASN A 51 -11.22 2.02 -12.87
C ASN A 51 -11.50 3.29 -12.05
N PRO A 52 -11.02 3.40 -10.80
CA PRO A 52 -11.24 4.61 -10.02
C PRO A 52 -10.36 5.75 -10.51
N THR A 53 -10.77 6.99 -10.24
CA THR A 53 -9.99 8.21 -10.51
C THR A 53 -9.19 8.67 -9.29
N GLY A 54 -9.28 7.91 -8.20
CA GLY A 54 -8.42 8.07 -7.04
C GLY A 54 -8.58 6.93 -6.04
N LEU A 55 -7.68 6.87 -5.07
CA LEU A 55 -7.69 5.88 -4.00
C LEU A 55 -7.21 6.53 -2.72
N ILE A 56 -7.92 6.26 -1.62
CA ILE A 56 -7.39 6.48 -0.27
C ILE A 56 -7.12 5.14 0.38
N LEU A 57 -5.98 5.03 1.05
CA LEU A 57 -5.60 3.88 1.84
C LEU A 57 -4.86 4.37 3.10
N TYR A 58 -5.20 3.82 4.25
CA TYR A 58 -4.47 4.07 5.49
C TYR A 58 -3.40 3.02 5.64
N TYR A 59 -2.21 3.42 6.09
CA TYR A 59 -1.09 2.51 6.28
C TYR A 59 -0.41 2.70 7.63
N GLY A 60 0.34 1.67 8.03
CA GLY A 60 1.39 1.74 9.03
C GLY A 60 2.61 0.95 8.53
N GLU A 61 3.76 1.60 8.51
CA GLU A 61 5.01 1.06 7.98
C GLU A 61 6.06 0.98 9.10
N TYR A 62 6.52 -0.23 9.43
CA TYR A 62 7.37 -0.45 10.62
C TYR A 62 8.78 -0.93 10.26
N GLY A 63 9.06 -1.19 8.99
CA GLY A 63 10.39 -1.55 8.51
C GLY A 63 10.40 -2.32 7.20
N GLY A 64 11.61 -2.55 6.71
CA GLY A 64 11.87 -3.23 5.44
C GLY A 64 11.67 -2.32 4.23
N ASN A 65 11.31 -2.91 3.09
CA ASN A 65 11.02 -2.17 1.86
C ASN A 65 9.56 -2.35 1.44
N ILE A 66 9.06 -1.40 0.67
CA ILE A 66 7.69 -1.36 0.15
C ILE A 66 7.71 -1.53 -1.36
N ASN A 67 6.74 -2.28 -1.88
CA ASN A 67 6.44 -2.36 -3.30
C ASN A 67 5.11 -1.65 -3.54
N VAL A 68 5.11 -0.63 -4.40
CA VAL A 68 3.88 0.03 -4.88
C VAL A 68 3.86 -0.04 -6.39
N GLU A 69 2.86 -0.70 -6.96
CA GLU A 69 2.66 -0.74 -8.41
C GLU A 69 1.36 -0.02 -8.77
N ILE A 70 1.46 1.00 -9.61
CA ILE A 70 0.30 1.75 -10.14
C ILE A 70 0.38 1.72 -11.67
N ASN A 71 -0.70 1.25 -12.30
CA ASN A 71 -0.83 1.14 -13.76
C ASN A 71 0.35 0.41 -14.43
N GLY A 72 0.91 -0.60 -13.76
CA GLY A 72 2.03 -1.41 -14.23
C GLY A 72 3.43 -0.83 -13.96
N VAL A 73 3.53 0.36 -13.36
CA VAL A 73 4.81 0.94 -12.93
C VAL A 73 5.06 0.61 -11.46
N LEU A 74 6.11 -0.16 -11.20
CA LEU A 74 6.52 -0.59 -9.86
C LEU A 74 7.59 0.36 -9.30
N GLU A 75 7.30 0.96 -8.14
CA GLU A 75 8.30 1.57 -7.27
C GLU A 75 8.62 0.62 -6.12
N ASN A 76 9.92 0.33 -5.93
CA ASN A 76 10.43 -0.42 -4.80
C ASN A 76 11.26 0.52 -3.92
N VAL A 77 10.73 0.89 -2.76
CA VAL A 77 11.23 2.00 -1.96
C VAL A 77 11.45 1.61 -0.51
N GLN A 78 12.22 2.42 0.21
CA GLN A 78 12.47 2.24 1.63
C GLN A 78 11.20 2.54 2.40
N ASP A 79 10.72 3.75 2.25
CA ASP A 79 9.59 4.26 2.99
C ASP A 79 8.59 4.89 2.02
N PHE A 80 7.32 5.01 2.40
CA PHE A 80 6.34 5.71 1.57
C PHE A 80 6.79 7.15 1.25
N SER A 81 7.54 7.80 2.15
CA SER A 81 8.04 9.16 1.93
C SER A 81 8.89 9.31 0.66
N ASP A 82 9.52 8.23 0.18
CA ASP A 82 10.29 8.22 -1.07
C ASP A 82 9.41 8.38 -2.33
N ILE A 83 8.10 8.18 -2.21
CA ILE A 83 7.14 8.35 -3.31
C ILE A 83 6.17 9.51 -3.11
N ASP A 84 6.30 10.28 -2.02
CA ASP A 84 5.47 11.47 -1.80
C ASP A 84 5.75 12.55 -2.86
N GLY A 85 4.69 13.08 -3.48
CA GLY A 85 4.77 14.05 -4.56
C GLY A 85 5.19 13.49 -5.93
N LYS A 86 5.46 12.19 -6.05
CA LYS A 86 5.77 11.55 -7.34
C LYS A 86 4.52 11.33 -8.20
N VAL A 87 4.74 11.16 -9.50
CA VAL A 87 3.76 10.63 -10.44
C VAL A 87 4.18 9.21 -10.83
N ILE A 88 3.37 8.22 -10.50
CA ILE A 88 3.63 6.80 -10.81
C ILE A 88 2.54 6.30 -11.75
N GLY A 89 2.92 5.76 -12.91
CA GLY A 89 1.95 5.23 -13.87
C GLY A 89 0.89 6.25 -14.33
N GLY A 90 1.21 7.55 -14.30
CA GLY A 90 0.29 8.65 -14.62
C GLY A 90 -0.64 9.07 -13.48
N VAL A 91 -0.42 8.60 -12.26
CA VAL A 91 -1.23 8.92 -11.06
C VAL A 91 -0.38 9.70 -10.07
N ASN A 92 -0.91 10.82 -9.57
CA ASN A 92 -0.27 11.63 -8.54
C ASN A 92 -0.34 10.91 -7.20
N VAL A 93 0.78 10.87 -6.49
CA VAL A 93 0.91 10.27 -5.16
C VAL A 93 1.14 11.37 -4.14
N THR A 94 0.34 11.36 -3.08
CA THR A 94 0.53 12.27 -1.93
C THR A 94 0.32 11.53 -0.64
N LEU A 95 1.10 11.90 0.39
CA LEU A 95 0.98 11.34 1.73
C LEU A 95 0.39 12.36 2.69
N THR A 96 -0.30 11.85 3.70
CA THR A 96 -0.69 12.63 4.87
C THR A 96 -0.25 11.87 6.11
N SER A 97 0.65 12.45 6.89
CA SER A 97 1.07 11.88 8.17
C SER A 97 -0.11 11.84 9.14
N VAL A 98 -0.30 10.72 9.83
CA VAL A 98 -1.26 10.59 10.94
C VAL A 98 -0.52 10.64 12.27
N SER A 99 0.40 9.69 12.50
CA SER A 99 1.21 9.64 13.73
C SER A 99 2.32 8.60 13.60
N GLY A 100 3.57 8.97 13.91
CA GLY A 100 4.70 8.03 13.85
C GLY A 100 4.76 7.28 12.51
N PRO A 101 4.80 5.94 12.49
CA PRO A 101 4.87 5.14 11.26
C PRO A 101 3.57 5.11 10.43
N LYS A 102 2.52 5.82 10.87
CA LYS A 102 1.18 5.75 10.29
C LYS A 102 0.88 6.95 9.42
N GLY A 103 0.23 6.69 8.29
CA GLY A 103 -0.17 7.72 7.34
C GLY A 103 -1.34 7.32 6.46
N VAL A 104 -1.64 8.21 5.53
CA VAL A 104 -2.65 8.04 4.48
C VAL A 104 -1.96 8.18 3.12
N LEU A 105 -2.12 7.16 2.28
CA LEU A 105 -1.75 7.19 0.88
C LEU A 105 -2.93 7.71 0.07
N ASN A 106 -2.74 8.82 -0.63
CA ASN A 106 -3.72 9.43 -1.52
C ASN A 106 -3.22 9.34 -2.96
N LEU A 107 -3.96 8.61 -3.80
CA LEU A 107 -3.72 8.50 -5.23
C LEU A 107 -4.77 9.31 -5.98
N GLN A 108 -4.33 10.11 -6.96
CA GLN A 108 -5.21 10.92 -7.81
C GLN A 108 -4.84 10.78 -9.28
N GLY A 109 -5.79 10.32 -10.10
CA GLY A 109 -5.58 9.96 -11.50
C GLY A 109 -6.31 8.66 -11.83
N MET A 110 -6.43 8.33 -13.12
CA MET A 110 -7.07 7.08 -13.54
C MET A 110 -6.21 5.88 -13.13
N ILE A 111 -6.76 5.00 -12.29
CA ILE A 111 -6.09 3.79 -11.80
C ILE A 111 -6.67 2.58 -12.54
N THR A 112 -5.89 1.99 -13.44
CA THR A 112 -6.23 0.76 -14.18
C THR A 112 -5.71 -0.49 -13.48
N SER A 113 -4.63 -0.37 -12.69
CA SER A 113 -4.14 -1.42 -11.80
C SER A 113 -3.48 -0.84 -10.55
N PHE A 114 -3.64 -1.52 -9.41
CA PHE A 114 -3.00 -1.15 -8.16
C PHE A 114 -2.57 -2.39 -7.39
N SER A 115 -1.32 -2.41 -6.92
CA SER A 115 -0.85 -3.36 -5.92
C SER A 115 0.11 -2.76 -4.93
N ILE A 116 0.10 -3.28 -3.71
CA ILE A 116 0.93 -2.81 -2.60
C ILE A 116 1.44 -4.01 -1.79
N GLY A 117 2.68 -3.91 -1.31
CA GLY A 117 3.34 -4.95 -0.53
C GLY A 117 4.42 -4.38 0.37
N GLY A 118 4.77 -5.10 1.44
CA GLY A 118 5.82 -4.71 2.38
C GLY A 118 6.34 -5.88 3.22
N GLN A 119 7.41 -5.64 3.98
CA GLN A 119 7.94 -6.61 4.95
C GLN A 119 7.27 -6.49 6.33
N GLU A 120 7.01 -5.25 6.75
CA GLU A 120 6.31 -4.92 7.98
C GLU A 120 5.28 -3.82 7.71
N LEU A 121 4.29 -4.15 6.87
CA LEU A 121 3.29 -3.20 6.37
C LEU A 121 1.88 -3.61 6.79
N TRP A 122 1.14 -2.67 7.36
CA TRP A 122 -0.28 -2.80 7.66
C TRP A 122 -1.08 -1.81 6.83
N ILE A 123 -2.20 -2.25 6.26
CA ILE A 123 -3.13 -1.38 5.55
C ILE A 123 -4.58 -1.56 6.04
N ASP A 124 -5.37 -0.49 5.96
CA ASP A 124 -6.81 -0.47 6.21
C ASP A 124 -7.51 0.61 5.35
N HIS A 125 -8.85 0.60 5.30
CA HIS A 125 -9.72 1.57 4.64
C HIS A 125 -9.36 1.87 3.19
N ILE A 126 -9.24 0.82 2.39
CA ILE A 126 -9.03 0.92 0.95
C ILE A 126 -10.31 1.44 0.30
N CYS A 127 -10.30 2.73 -0.08
CA CYS A 127 -11.48 3.48 -0.50
C CYS A 127 -11.26 4.04 -1.92
N PRO A 128 -11.65 3.31 -2.99
CA PRO A 128 -11.59 3.83 -4.35
C PRO A 128 -12.60 4.97 -4.57
N ARG A 129 -12.19 5.98 -5.34
CA ARG A 129 -12.99 7.17 -5.68
C ARG A 129 -13.38 7.16 -7.16
N LYS A 130 -14.56 7.68 -7.47
CA LYS A 130 -15.05 7.87 -8.84
C LYS A 130 -14.79 9.29 -9.30
#